data_AF-A0A2V7QDF2-F1
#
_entry.id   AF-A0A2V7QDF2-F1
#
_cell.length_a   1.000
_cell.length_b   1.000
_cell.length_c   1.000
_cell.angle_alpha   90.00
_cell.angle_beta   90.00
_cell.angle_gamma   90.00
#
_symmetry.space_group_name_H-M   'P 1'
#
loop_
_entity.id
_entity.type
_entity.pdbx_description
1 polymer ?
#
loop_
_entity_poly.entity_id
_entity_poly.type
_entity_poly.pdbx_seq_one_letter_code
_entity_poly.pdbx_strand_id
1 'polypeptide(L)'
;MPEISRFFGIVVAMYYDDHPPPHVHVRYGEHRAILEIGTAAVLFGDLPHRVVGMVVEWSEAMLKDVVEVRPLGGYRLYLRFEDGVAGELDLGARLRFEGVFAPLKDPATFARVRIHPDLGTIVWPNGADLDPDVLYAELSRTPISVPPAPTRRTR
;
A
#
# COMPACT_ATOMS: atom_id res chain seq x y z
N MET A 1 -7.91 6.76 -14.28
CA MET A 1 -7.01 6.82 -13.12
C MET A 1 -7.86 6.83 -11.85
N PRO A 2 -7.99 5.69 -11.14
CA PRO A 2 -8.64 5.67 -9.84
C PRO A 2 -7.93 6.61 -8.84
N GLU A 3 -8.74 7.35 -8.06
CA GLU A 3 -8.27 8.18 -6.96
C GLU A 3 -7.94 7.29 -5.76
N ILE A 4 -6.71 7.37 -5.26
CA ILE A 4 -6.28 6.70 -4.04
C ILE A 4 -6.60 7.58 -2.84
N SER A 5 -6.27 8.88 -2.95
CA SER A 5 -6.34 9.80 -1.82
C SER A 5 -6.77 11.23 -2.20
N ARG A 6 -7.40 11.95 -1.28
CA ARG A 6 -7.77 13.36 -1.37
C ARG A 6 -7.77 14.04 -0.01
N PHE A 7 -6.99 15.09 0.12
CA PHE A 7 -6.82 15.82 1.37
C PHE A 7 -6.39 17.26 1.07
N PHE A 8 -6.95 18.26 1.77
CA PHE A 8 -6.65 19.69 1.56
C PHE A 8 -6.69 20.17 0.09
N GLY A 9 -7.53 19.56 -0.75
CA GLY A 9 -7.62 19.87 -2.19
C GLY A 9 -6.56 19.20 -3.06
N ILE A 10 -5.63 18.45 -2.46
CA ILE A 10 -4.68 17.55 -3.12
C ILE A 10 -5.43 16.29 -3.51
N VAL A 11 -5.19 15.80 -4.72
CA VAL A 11 -5.74 14.54 -5.23
C VAL A 11 -4.56 13.67 -5.64
N VAL A 12 -4.49 12.47 -5.08
CA VAL A 12 -3.51 11.44 -5.42
C VAL A 12 -4.23 10.30 -6.14
N ALA A 13 -3.76 9.95 -7.31
CA ALA A 13 -4.32 8.90 -8.15
C ALA A 13 -3.21 8.02 -8.71
N MET A 14 -3.50 6.76 -9.01
CA MET A 14 -2.58 5.89 -9.73
C MET A 14 -3.29 5.12 -10.82
N TYR A 15 -2.52 4.55 -11.74
CA TYR A 15 -2.97 3.49 -12.64
C TYR A 15 -2.18 2.23 -12.30
N TYR A 16 -2.86 1.10 -12.11
CA TYR A 16 -2.18 -0.14 -11.71
C TYR A 16 -1.34 -0.76 -12.84
N ASP A 17 -1.63 -0.39 -14.09
CA ASP A 17 -0.98 -0.86 -15.31
C ASP A 17 -0.07 0.22 -15.92
N ASP A 18 0.51 1.07 -15.05
CA ASP A 18 1.42 2.13 -15.47
C ASP A 18 2.85 1.62 -15.73
N HIS A 19 3.68 2.46 -16.33
CA HIS A 19 5.06 2.11 -16.66
C HIS A 19 6.02 2.34 -15.47
N PRO A 20 7.15 1.62 -15.42
CA PRO A 20 8.20 1.89 -14.43
C PRO A 20 8.84 3.28 -14.62
N PRO A 21 9.31 3.94 -13.53
CA PRO A 21 9.23 3.50 -12.13
C PRO A 21 7.81 3.65 -11.55
N PRO A 22 7.45 2.90 -10.48
CA PRO A 22 6.15 3.06 -9.81
C PRO A 22 5.92 4.51 -9.37
N HIS A 23 4.79 5.10 -9.73
CA HIS A 23 4.54 6.52 -9.49
C HIS A 23 3.06 6.83 -9.19
N VAL A 24 2.83 7.96 -8.52
CA VAL A 24 1.51 8.53 -8.27
C VAL A 24 1.33 9.86 -8.99
N HIS A 25 0.11 10.13 -9.41
CA HIS A 25 -0.29 11.39 -10.01
C HIS A 25 -0.93 12.27 -8.97
N VAL A 26 -0.35 13.45 -8.76
CA VAL A 26 -0.79 14.43 -7.79
C VAL A 26 -1.36 15.65 -8.51
N ARG A 27 -2.54 16.10 -8.09
CA ARG A 27 -3.17 17.32 -8.61
C ARG A 27 -3.55 18.25 -7.46
N TYR A 28 -3.24 19.54 -7.61
CA TYR A 28 -3.62 20.58 -6.66
C TYR A 28 -3.90 21.91 -7.39
N GLY A 29 -5.18 22.31 -7.46
CA GLY A 29 -5.58 23.46 -8.27
C GLY A 29 -5.18 23.28 -9.75
N GLU A 30 -4.36 24.18 -10.27
CA GLU A 30 -3.81 24.10 -11.63
C GLU A 30 -2.53 23.26 -11.70
N HIS A 31 -1.87 23.02 -10.56
CA HIS A 31 -0.63 22.27 -10.48
C HIS A 31 -0.85 20.77 -10.64
N ARG A 32 0.09 20.11 -11.30
CA ARG A 32 0.11 18.67 -11.50
C ARG A 32 1.54 18.17 -11.42
N ALA A 33 1.74 17.08 -10.72
CA ALA A 33 3.02 16.39 -10.68
C ALA A 33 2.87 14.88 -10.69
N ILE A 34 3.91 14.22 -11.15
CA ILE A 34 4.11 12.77 -11.04
C ILE A 34 5.22 12.57 -10.01
N LEU A 35 4.95 11.76 -8.99
CA LEU A 35 5.91 11.49 -7.92
C LEU A 35 6.24 10.00 -7.91
N GLU A 36 7.51 9.68 -7.71
CA GLU A 36 7.99 8.31 -7.51
C GLU A 36 7.44 7.75 -6.19
N ILE A 37 6.95 6.51 -6.22
CA ILE A 37 6.54 5.76 -5.02
C ILE A 37 7.82 5.29 -4.30
N GLY A 38 7.91 5.55 -2.99
CA GLY A 38 9.05 5.19 -2.14
C GLY A 38 9.92 6.39 -1.76
N THR A 39 10.30 7.24 -2.72
CA THR A 39 11.07 8.47 -2.43
C THR A 39 10.21 9.73 -2.34
N ALA A 40 8.99 9.68 -2.90
CA ALA A 40 8.13 10.85 -3.13
C ALA A 40 8.83 11.96 -3.96
N ALA A 41 9.88 11.62 -4.71
CA ALA A 41 10.57 12.56 -5.59
C ALA A 41 9.65 12.98 -6.75
N VAL A 42 9.61 14.27 -7.07
CA VAL A 42 8.86 14.78 -8.23
C VAL A 42 9.61 14.39 -9.51
N LEU A 43 9.02 13.48 -10.29
CA LEU A 43 9.54 13.02 -11.57
C LEU A 43 9.19 13.99 -12.70
N PHE A 44 7.95 14.51 -12.70
CA PHE A 44 7.46 15.44 -13.71
C PHE A 44 6.48 16.45 -13.13
N GLY A 45 6.41 17.63 -13.74
CA GLY A 45 5.50 18.71 -13.35
C GLY A 45 5.99 19.50 -12.15
N ASP A 46 5.06 20.17 -11.49
CA ASP A 46 5.36 21.04 -10.36
C ASP A 46 4.24 21.02 -9.32
N LEU A 47 4.63 21.23 -8.07
CA LEU A 47 3.73 21.48 -6.95
C LEU A 47 4.36 22.58 -6.08
N PRO A 48 3.55 23.45 -5.45
CA PRO A 48 4.07 24.36 -4.43
C PRO A 48 4.81 23.58 -3.35
N HIS A 49 5.93 24.11 -2.84
CA HIS A 49 6.79 23.42 -1.87
C HIS A 49 6.02 22.90 -0.65
N ARG A 50 5.06 23.67 -0.12
CA ARG A 50 4.19 23.22 0.97
C ARG A 50 3.39 21.96 0.61
N VAL A 51 2.89 21.89 -0.62
CA VAL A 51 2.12 20.73 -1.10
C VAL A 51 3.01 19.52 -1.29
N VAL A 52 4.25 19.69 -1.76
CA VAL A 52 5.24 18.60 -1.80
C VAL A 52 5.44 18.01 -0.40
N GLY A 53 5.69 18.85 0.62
CA GLY A 53 5.85 18.38 2.00
C GLY A 53 4.64 17.58 2.50
N MET A 54 3.42 18.04 2.23
CA MET A 54 2.19 17.33 2.62
C MET A 54 2.01 15.98 1.92
N VAL A 55 2.47 15.87 0.67
CA VAL A 55 2.41 14.61 -0.09
C VAL A 55 3.51 13.65 0.37
N VAL A 56 4.69 14.15 0.71
CA VAL A 56 5.77 13.35 1.31
C VAL A 56 5.31 12.78 2.64
N GLU A 57 4.76 13.61 3.53
CA GLU A 57 4.21 13.16 4.82
C GLU A 57 3.09 12.11 4.63
N TRP A 58 2.20 12.32 3.66
CA TRP A 58 1.17 11.35 3.30
C TRP A 58 1.78 10.02 2.80
N SER A 59 2.78 10.10 1.93
CA SER A 59 3.47 8.94 1.35
C SER A 59 4.17 8.14 2.44
N GLU A 60 4.93 8.81 3.32
CA GLU A 60 5.61 8.16 4.44
C GLU A 60 4.61 7.55 5.44
N ALA A 61 3.47 8.18 5.67
CA ALA A 61 2.46 7.65 6.59
C ALA A 61 1.74 6.41 6.04
N MET A 62 1.52 6.35 4.73
CA MET A 62 0.82 5.24 4.10
C MET A 62 1.73 4.09 3.70
N LEU A 63 2.82 4.36 2.97
CA LEU A 63 3.66 3.34 2.37
C LEU A 63 4.71 2.85 3.36
N LYS A 64 4.32 1.90 4.23
CA LYS A 64 5.23 1.28 5.19
C LYS A 64 5.72 -0.06 4.70
N ASP A 65 7.04 -0.19 4.58
CA ASP A 65 7.66 -1.44 4.19
C ASP A 65 7.58 -2.50 5.30
N VAL A 66 7.16 -3.70 4.92
CA VAL A 66 7.32 -4.91 5.72
C VAL A 66 8.79 -5.31 5.69
N VAL A 67 9.45 -5.21 6.84
CA VAL A 67 10.87 -5.54 7.00
C VAL A 67 11.09 -6.93 7.59
N GLU A 68 10.04 -7.57 8.09
CA GLU A 68 10.11 -8.93 8.60
C GLU A 68 8.79 -9.69 8.45
N VAL A 69 8.89 -10.96 8.07
CA VAL A 69 7.77 -11.91 8.04
C VAL A 69 8.22 -13.25 8.62
N ARG A 70 7.40 -13.84 9.49
CA ARG A 70 7.61 -15.21 9.99
C ARG A 70 6.30 -16.00 9.98
N PRO A 71 6.20 -17.16 9.31
CA PRO A 71 5.04 -18.02 9.44
C PRO A 71 4.99 -18.68 10.82
N LEU A 72 3.83 -18.63 11.48
CA LEU A 72 3.61 -19.17 12.84
C LEU A 72 2.81 -20.48 12.85
N GLY A 73 2.56 -21.05 11.67
CA GLY A 73 1.71 -22.23 11.49
C GLY A 73 0.22 -21.91 11.38
N GLY A 74 -0.52 -22.79 10.70
CA GLY A 74 -1.86 -22.47 10.21
C GLY A 74 -1.78 -21.37 9.16
N TYR A 75 -2.68 -20.38 9.26
CA TYR A 75 -2.71 -19.19 8.40
C TYR A 75 -2.27 -17.93 9.13
N ARG A 76 -1.36 -18.09 10.11
CA ARG A 76 -0.87 -17.00 10.96
C ARG A 76 0.52 -16.56 10.57
N LEU A 77 0.74 -15.25 10.53
CA LEU A 77 2.01 -14.62 10.24
C LEU A 77 2.36 -13.63 11.35
N TYR A 78 3.62 -13.59 11.76
CA TYR A 78 4.19 -12.42 12.42
C TYR A 78 4.73 -11.48 11.35
N LEU A 79 4.39 -10.19 11.45
CA LEU A 79 4.96 -9.13 10.61
C LEU A 79 5.59 -8.04 11.47
N ARG A 80 6.62 -7.38 10.93
CA ARG A 80 7.15 -6.11 11.44
C ARG A 80 7.38 -5.14 10.29
N PHE A 81 6.97 -3.90 10.50
CA PHE A 81 7.17 -2.77 9.61
C PHE A 81 8.41 -1.97 9.99
N GLU A 82 8.91 -1.17 9.05
CA GLU A 82 10.12 -0.35 9.21
C GLU A 82 10.07 0.63 10.39
N ASP A 83 8.88 1.10 10.77
CA ASP A 83 8.66 2.03 11.88
C ASP A 83 8.58 1.33 13.26
N GLY A 84 8.73 0.00 13.27
CA GLY A 84 8.70 -0.82 14.47
C GLY A 84 7.32 -1.39 14.83
N VAL A 85 6.24 -1.02 14.11
CA VAL A 85 4.93 -1.66 14.29
C VAL A 85 5.04 -3.14 13.95
N ALA A 86 4.62 -4.00 14.87
CA ALA A 86 4.73 -5.45 14.70
C ALA A 86 3.62 -6.20 15.42
N GLY A 87 3.35 -7.42 14.95
CA GLY A 87 2.40 -8.31 15.62
C GLY A 87 2.03 -9.53 14.79
N GLU A 88 1.14 -10.33 15.35
CA GLU A 88 0.62 -11.54 14.72
C GLU A 88 -0.72 -11.26 14.02
N LEU A 89 -0.85 -11.74 12.79
CA LEU A 89 -2.07 -11.68 12.00
C LEU A 89 -2.57 -13.09 11.72
N ASP A 90 -3.86 -13.33 11.95
CA ASP A 90 -4.55 -14.54 11.49
C ASP A 90 -5.30 -14.23 10.19
N LEU A 91 -4.80 -14.80 9.09
CA LEU A 91 -5.36 -14.61 7.75
C LEU A 91 -6.39 -15.69 7.39
N GLY A 92 -6.55 -16.74 8.21
CA GLY A 92 -7.35 -17.92 7.85
C GLY A 92 -8.83 -17.64 7.69
N ALA A 93 -9.38 -16.70 8.46
CA ALA A 93 -10.78 -16.29 8.36
C ALA A 93 -11.01 -15.19 7.31
N ARG A 94 -9.94 -14.54 6.84
CA ARG A 94 -10.02 -13.36 5.94
C ARG A 94 -9.73 -13.69 4.49
N LEU A 95 -8.80 -14.62 4.25
CA LEU A 95 -8.45 -15.05 2.92
C LEU A 95 -9.53 -15.97 2.36
N ARG A 96 -10.14 -15.53 1.25
CA ARG A 96 -10.86 -16.45 0.37
C ARG A 96 -9.81 -17.16 -0.47
N PHE A 97 -9.61 -18.46 -0.24
CA PHE A 97 -8.66 -19.29 -0.98
C PHE A 97 -9.16 -19.64 -2.38
N GLU A 98 -9.33 -18.63 -3.20
CA GLU A 98 -9.83 -18.70 -4.58
C GLU A 98 -8.89 -17.89 -5.51
N GLY A 99 -8.98 -18.11 -6.82
CA GLY A 99 -8.16 -17.41 -7.80
C GLY A 99 -6.66 -17.54 -7.51
N VAL A 100 -5.94 -16.41 -7.52
CA VAL A 100 -4.49 -16.37 -7.22
C VAL A 100 -4.16 -16.87 -5.81
N PHE A 101 -5.10 -16.80 -4.86
CA PHE A 101 -4.91 -17.27 -3.49
C PHE A 101 -5.26 -18.76 -3.29
N ALA A 102 -5.84 -19.44 -4.29
CA ALA A 102 -6.23 -20.85 -4.16
C ALA A 102 -5.09 -21.79 -3.73
N PRO A 103 -3.85 -21.67 -4.24
CA PRO A 103 -2.73 -22.49 -3.78
C PRO A 103 -2.39 -22.29 -2.30
N LEU A 104 -2.74 -21.14 -1.71
CA LEU A 104 -2.42 -20.84 -0.31
C LEU A 104 -3.29 -21.62 0.68
N LYS A 105 -4.31 -22.37 0.21
CA LYS A 105 -5.07 -23.31 1.03
C LYS A 105 -4.21 -24.46 1.55
N ASP A 106 -3.11 -24.76 0.90
CA ASP A 106 -2.10 -25.66 1.44
C ASP A 106 -1.20 -24.89 2.43
N PRO A 107 -1.17 -25.25 3.74
CA PRO A 107 -0.35 -24.57 4.73
C PRO A 107 1.15 -24.61 4.40
N ALA A 108 1.64 -25.64 3.70
CA ALA A 108 3.04 -25.71 3.30
C ALA A 108 3.36 -24.67 2.21
N THR A 109 2.41 -24.38 1.32
CA THR A 109 2.51 -23.29 0.34
C THR A 109 2.38 -21.94 1.03
N PHE A 110 1.43 -21.77 1.96
CA PHE A 110 1.28 -20.55 2.75
C PHE A 110 2.54 -20.20 3.56
N ALA A 111 3.22 -21.20 4.13
CA ALA A 111 4.45 -20.99 4.89
C ALA A 111 5.64 -20.50 4.04
N ARG A 112 5.54 -20.50 2.71
CA ARG A 112 6.57 -19.98 1.79
C ARG A 112 6.48 -18.48 1.55
N VAL A 113 5.67 -17.76 2.35
CA VAL A 113 5.62 -16.30 2.33
C VAL A 113 7.02 -15.70 2.47
N ARG A 114 7.28 -14.61 1.76
CA ARG A 114 8.53 -13.85 1.81
C ARG A 114 8.25 -12.37 1.58
N ILE A 115 9.21 -11.51 1.92
CA ILE A 115 9.14 -10.10 1.53
C ILE A 115 9.56 -9.97 0.07
N HIS A 116 8.84 -9.17 -0.69
CA HIS A 116 9.21 -8.79 -2.05
C HIS A 116 10.42 -7.83 -1.97
N PRO A 117 11.54 -8.13 -2.63
CA PRO A 117 12.80 -7.40 -2.44
C PRO A 117 12.70 -5.90 -2.77
N ASP A 118 11.83 -5.52 -3.70
CA ASP A 118 11.72 -4.14 -4.18
C ASP A 118 10.42 -3.42 -3.76
N LEU A 119 9.41 -4.15 -3.26
CA LEU A 119 8.06 -3.60 -3.09
C LEU A 119 7.63 -3.44 -1.64
N GLY A 120 8.48 -3.83 -0.67
CA GLY A 120 8.15 -3.66 0.75
C GLY A 120 6.91 -4.45 1.22
N THR A 121 6.44 -5.42 0.44
CA THR A 121 5.23 -6.20 0.74
C THR A 121 5.52 -7.69 0.92
N ILE A 122 4.55 -8.46 1.43
CA ILE A 122 4.63 -9.93 1.46
C ILE A 122 4.09 -10.55 0.17
N VAL A 123 4.79 -11.57 -0.32
CA VAL A 123 4.47 -12.28 -1.55
C VAL A 123 4.69 -13.78 -1.40
N TRP A 124 3.90 -14.58 -2.11
CA TRP A 124 4.04 -16.03 -2.22
C TRP A 124 4.66 -16.46 -3.56
N PRO A 125 5.21 -17.69 -3.68
CA PRO A 125 5.88 -18.15 -4.90
C PRO A 125 5.01 -18.13 -6.17
N ASN A 126 3.69 -18.18 -6.02
CA ASN A 126 2.72 -18.10 -7.11
C ASN A 126 2.39 -16.66 -7.54
N GLY A 127 3.05 -15.66 -6.97
CA GLY A 127 2.84 -14.24 -7.27
C GLY A 127 1.69 -13.59 -6.52
N ALA A 128 1.00 -14.33 -5.63
CA ALA A 128 0.01 -13.71 -4.75
C ALA A 128 0.71 -12.79 -3.74
N ASP A 129 0.18 -11.61 -3.53
CA ASP A 129 0.65 -10.61 -2.56
C ASP A 129 -0.51 -10.10 -1.71
N LEU A 130 -0.19 -9.39 -0.62
CA LEU A 130 -1.17 -8.69 0.21
C LEU A 130 -0.74 -7.24 0.40
N ASP A 131 -1.68 -6.32 0.28
CA ASP A 131 -1.44 -4.89 0.41
C ASP A 131 -0.83 -4.55 1.79
N PRO A 132 0.38 -3.95 1.85
CA PRO A 132 1.04 -3.62 3.11
C PRO A 132 0.25 -2.63 3.95
N ASP A 133 -0.54 -1.73 3.36
CA ASP A 133 -1.35 -0.74 4.09
C ASP A 133 -2.50 -1.42 4.84
N VAL A 134 -3.10 -2.45 4.23
CA VAL A 134 -4.15 -3.27 4.87
C VAL A 134 -3.58 -4.03 6.07
N LEU A 135 -2.38 -4.60 5.91
CA LEU A 135 -1.69 -5.32 6.97
C LEU A 135 -1.26 -4.37 8.10
N TYR A 136 -0.77 -3.17 7.75
CA TYR A 136 -0.35 -2.14 8.71
C TYR A 136 -1.53 -1.61 9.50
N ALA A 137 -2.64 -1.30 8.84
CA ALA A 137 -3.86 -0.82 9.48
C ALA A 137 -4.40 -1.82 10.51
N GLU A 138 -4.30 -3.11 10.19
CA GLU A 138 -4.72 -4.16 11.13
C GLU A 138 -3.81 -4.21 12.37
N LEU A 139 -2.49 -4.19 12.20
CA LEU A 139 -1.55 -4.28 13.31
C LEU A 139 -1.51 -3.01 14.17
N SER A 140 -1.53 -1.84 13.53
CA SER A 140 -1.51 -0.54 14.23
C SER A 140 -2.87 -0.17 14.82
N ARG A 141 -3.96 -0.81 14.37
CA ARG A 141 -5.36 -0.40 14.58
C ARG A 141 -5.65 1.03 14.11
N THR A 142 -4.78 1.58 13.28
CA THR A 142 -5.01 2.83 12.59
C THR A 142 -5.84 2.50 11.36
N PRO A 143 -7.00 3.14 11.15
CA PRO A 143 -7.75 2.93 9.92
C PRO A 143 -6.86 3.22 8.71
N ILE A 144 -6.99 2.41 7.65
CA ILE A 144 -6.45 2.81 6.35
C ILE A 144 -7.01 4.21 6.10
N SER A 145 -6.12 5.18 5.87
CA SER A 145 -6.53 6.53 5.52
C SER A 145 -7.05 6.50 4.09
N VAL A 146 -8.24 5.92 3.89
CA VAL A 146 -9.05 6.07 2.70
C VAL A 146 -9.75 7.40 2.88
N PRO A 147 -9.35 8.46 2.20
CA PRO A 147 -10.06 9.72 2.31
C PRO A 147 -11.47 9.56 1.75
N PRO A 148 -12.39 10.42 2.20
CA PRO A 148 -13.80 10.27 1.86
C PRO A 148 -13.98 10.22 0.34
N ALA A 149 -14.74 9.22 -0.12
CA ALA A 149 -15.14 9.10 -1.51
C ALA A 149 -15.68 10.45 -2.03
N PRO A 150 -15.39 10.82 -3.29
CA PRO A 150 -15.81 12.11 -3.82
C PRO A 150 -17.33 12.24 -3.67
N THR A 151 -17.78 13.23 -2.90
CA THR A 151 -19.18 13.64 -2.89
C THR A 151 -19.44 14.17 -4.29
N ARG A 152 -20.09 13.36 -5.13
CA ARG A 152 -20.54 13.78 -6.45
C ARG A 152 -21.50 14.94 -6.24
N ARG A 153 -21.00 16.18 -6.33
CA ARG A 153 -21.84 17.37 -6.45
C ARG A 153 -22.56 17.26 -7.79
N THR A 154 -23.78 16.75 -7.76
CA THR A 154 -24.75 16.96 -8.82
C THR A 154 -24.90 18.47 -9.01
N ARG A 155 -24.51 18.96 -10.18
CA ARG A 155 -25.09 20.18 -10.75
C ARG A 155 -26.33 19.79 -11.52
#